data_AF-J4H3H5-F1
#
_entry.id   AF-J4H3H5-F1
#
_cell.length_a   1.000
_cell.length_b   1.000
_cell.length_c   1.000
_cell.angle_alpha   90.00
_cell.angle_beta   90.00
_cell.angle_gamma   90.00
#
_symmetry.space_group_name_H-M   'P 1'
#
loop_
_entity.id
_entity.type
_entity.pdbx_description
1 polymer ?
#
loop_
_entity_poly.entity_id
_entity_poly.type
_entity_poly.pdbx_seq_one_letter_code
_entity_poly.pdbx_strand_id
1 'polypeptide(L)'
;MNSTTESEVLGLAVTLQFEAWFAIAALCWLVYDWLLSFGDEVQLIWRSEATLPKILYSISRYLGLVMQALIGSKAIPFYCVQNMIFYTV
;
A
#
# COMPACT_ATOMS: atom_id res chain seq x y z
N MET A 1 -3.13 39.48 8.35
CA MET A 1 -4.02 38.30 8.23
C MET A 1 -3.70 37.39 7.04
N ASN A 2 -2.93 37.82 6.02
CA ASN A 2 -2.51 36.93 4.93
C ASN A 2 -1.28 36.05 5.25
N SER A 3 -0.43 36.47 6.19
CA SER A 3 0.82 35.79 6.51
C SER A 3 0.64 34.47 7.28
N THR A 4 -0.45 34.34 8.06
CA THR A 4 -0.76 33.11 8.82
C THR A 4 -1.35 32.04 7.92
N THR A 5 -2.17 32.41 6.95
CA THR A 5 -2.76 31.46 6.00
C THR A 5 -1.70 30.84 5.09
N GLU A 6 -0.73 31.63 4.63
CA GLU A 6 0.37 31.16 3.77
C GLU A 6 1.21 30.06 4.45
N SER A 7 1.52 30.20 5.74
CA SER A 7 2.22 29.17 6.50
C SER A 7 1.39 27.89 6.70
N GLU A 8 0.07 27.99 6.80
CA GLU A 8 -0.81 26.82 6.93
C GLU A 8 -0.91 26.04 5.62
N VAL A 9 -1.05 26.73 4.48
CA VAL A 9 -1.06 26.06 3.16
C VAL A 9 0.30 25.43 2.85
N LEU A 10 1.40 26.10 3.20
CA LEU A 10 2.75 25.54 3.05
C LEU A 10 2.93 24.29 3.93
N GLY A 11 2.44 24.31 5.17
CA GLY A 11 2.47 23.15 6.06
C GLY A 11 1.69 21.96 5.50
N LEU A 12 0.49 22.20 4.96
CA LEU A 12 -0.33 21.19 4.30
C LEU A 12 0.32 20.62 3.03
N ALA A 13 0.93 21.47 2.20
CA ALA A 13 1.61 21.03 0.98
C ALA A 13 2.78 20.09 1.31
N VAL A 14 3.52 20.38 2.38
CA VAL A 14 4.66 19.58 2.83
C VAL A 14 4.22 18.21 3.36
N THR A 15 3.15 18.15 4.15
CA THR A 15 2.65 16.86 4.68
C THR A 15 2.14 15.94 3.58
N LEU A 16 1.47 16.48 2.56
CA LEU A 16 1.03 15.72 1.39
C LEU A 16 2.20 15.10 0.60
N GLN A 17 3.32 15.83 0.48
CA GLN A 17 4.51 15.32 -0.19
C GLN A 17 5.15 14.18 0.58
N PHE A 18 5.27 14.32 1.91
CA PHE A 18 5.84 13.26 2.76
C PHE A 18 5.06 11.95 2.65
N GLU A 19 3.72 12.00 2.63
CA GLU A 19 2.91 10.81 2.46
C GLU A 19 3.19 10.07 1.14
N ALA A 20 3.40 10.80 0.05
CA ALA A 20 3.72 10.18 -1.23
C ALA A 20 5.07 9.46 -1.20
N TRP A 21 6.08 10.08 -0.58
CA TRP A 21 7.41 9.49 -0.44
C TRP A 21 7.39 8.24 0.42
N PHE A 22 6.68 8.27 1.56
CA PHE A 22 6.52 7.11 2.42
C PHE A 22 5.75 5.98 1.74
N ALA A 23 4.70 6.29 0.97
CA ALA A 23 3.96 5.28 0.22
C ALA A 23 4.84 4.57 -0.82
N ILE A 24 5.65 5.32 -1.57
CA ILE A 24 6.58 4.77 -2.57
C ILE A 24 7.69 3.96 -1.89
N ALA A 25 8.23 4.44 -0.76
CA ALA A 25 9.23 3.70 0.01
C ALA A 25 8.69 2.36 0.53
N ALA A 26 7.47 2.37 1.11
CA ALA A 26 6.79 1.16 1.57
C ALA A 26 6.50 0.19 0.42
N LEU A 27 6.10 0.71 -0.75
CA LEU A 27 5.92 -0.08 -1.97
C LEU A 27 7.20 -0.75 -2.43
N CYS A 28 8.28 0.02 -2.52
CA CYS A 28 9.58 -0.49 -2.94
C CYS A 28 10.05 -1.62 -2.01
N TRP A 29 9.89 -1.43 -0.70
CA TRP A 29 10.20 -2.46 0.30
C TRP A 29 9.35 -3.73 0.12
N LEU A 30 8.05 -3.58 -0.09
CA LEU A 30 7.12 -4.71 -0.26
C LEU A 30 7.42 -5.50 -1.54
N VAL A 31 7.74 -4.80 -2.64
CA VAL A 31 8.14 -5.41 -3.91
C VAL A 31 9.47 -6.14 -3.75
N TYR A 32 10.42 -5.57 -3.01
CA TYR A 32 11.70 -6.20 -2.72
C TYR A 32 11.53 -7.51 -1.95
N ASP A 33 10.74 -7.51 -0.88
CA ASP A 33 10.42 -8.72 -0.10
C ASP A 33 9.74 -9.80 -0.97
N TRP A 34 8.83 -9.38 -1.84
CA TRP A 34 8.16 -10.28 -2.77
C TRP A 34 9.14 -10.91 -3.76
N LEU A 35 10.00 -10.12 -4.42
CA LEU A 35 11.00 -10.61 -5.36
C LEU A 35 11.93 -11.65 -4.73
N LEU A 36 12.32 -11.44 -3.46
CA LEU A 36 13.20 -12.37 -2.75
C LEU A 36 12.56 -13.75 -2.59
N SER A 37 11.27 -13.79 -2.27
CA SER A 37 10.52 -15.04 -2.07
C SER A 37 9.94 -15.64 -3.36
N PHE A 38 9.82 -14.87 -4.44
CA PHE A 38 9.18 -15.31 -5.68
C PHE A 38 9.89 -16.50 -6.32
N GLY A 39 11.23 -16.57 -6.24
CA GLY A 39 12.01 -17.68 -6.78
C GLY A 39 11.64 -19.03 -6.16
N ASP A 40 11.51 -19.04 -4.83
CA ASP A 40 11.12 -20.23 -4.08
C ASP A 40 9.65 -20.57 -4.29
N GLU A 41 8.78 -19.55 -4.37
CA GLU A 41 7.36 -19.71 -4.69
C GLU A 41 7.15 -20.38 -6.05
N VAL A 42 7.86 -19.96 -7.10
CA VAL A 42 7.72 -20.56 -8.44
C VAL A 42 8.16 -22.04 -8.43
N GLN A 43 9.25 -22.38 -7.75
CA GLN A 43 9.70 -23.77 -7.70
C GLN A 43 8.81 -24.68 -6.83
N LEU A 44 8.36 -24.21 -5.67
CA LEU A 44 7.59 -25.04 -4.72
C LEU A 44 6.07 -24.97 -4.92
N ILE A 45 5.52 -23.88 -5.43
CA ILE A 45 4.06 -23.66 -5.55
C ILE A 45 3.59 -24.01 -6.95
N TRP A 46 4.27 -23.51 -7.99
CA TRP A 46 3.80 -23.68 -9.37
C TRP A 46 4.13 -25.04 -9.95
N ARG A 47 5.10 -25.76 -9.37
CA ARG A 47 5.53 -27.09 -9.81
C ARG A 47 4.95 -28.25 -8.98
N SER A 48 4.16 -27.96 -7.96
CA SER A 48 3.62 -28.94 -7.00
C SER A 48 2.09 -28.84 -6.94
N GLU A 49 1.41 -29.91 -6.51
CA GLU A 49 -0.04 -29.97 -6.44
C GLU A 49 -0.63 -28.79 -5.63
N ALA A 50 -1.57 -28.07 -6.24
CA ALA A 50 -2.14 -26.84 -5.72
C ALA A 50 -3.09 -27.11 -4.54
N THR A 51 -2.57 -27.04 -3.32
CA THR A 51 -3.39 -27.13 -2.11
C THR A 51 -4.12 -25.80 -1.85
N LEU A 52 -5.38 -25.83 -1.43
CA LEU A 52 -6.19 -24.65 -1.06
C LEU A 52 -5.47 -23.58 -0.21
N PRO A 53 -4.76 -23.91 0.89
CA PRO A 53 -4.02 -22.92 1.68
C PRO A 53 -2.93 -22.17 0.90
N LYS A 54 -2.35 -22.81 -0.13
CA LYS A 54 -1.32 -22.23 -1.00
C LYS A 54 -1.89 -21.11 -1.87
N ILE A 55 -3.10 -21.31 -2.41
CA ILE A 55 -3.82 -20.31 -3.21
C ILE A 55 -4.25 -19.14 -2.31
N LEU A 56 -4.79 -19.44 -1.13
CA LEU A 56 -5.20 -18.41 -0.17
C LEU A 56 -4.03 -17.51 0.24
N TYR A 57 -2.86 -18.12 0.49
CA TYR A 57 -1.62 -17.40 0.80
C TYR A 57 -1.14 -16.53 -0.37
N SER A 58 -1.19 -17.05 -1.59
CA SER A 58 -0.83 -16.28 -2.78
C SER A 58 -1.76 -15.08 -2.97
N ILE A 59 -3.08 -15.28 -2.86
CA ILE A 59 -4.07 -14.21 -2.99
C ILE A 59 -3.86 -13.12 -1.94
N SER A 60 -3.66 -13.46 -0.67
CA SER A 60 -3.46 -12.45 0.38
C SER A 60 -2.20 -11.60 0.14
N ARG A 61 -1.13 -12.20 -0.39
CA ARG A 61 0.13 -11.52 -0.70
C ARG A 61 0.01 -10.58 -1.90
N TYR A 62 -0.57 -11.05 -3.01
CA TYR A 62 -0.78 -10.22 -4.21
C TYR A 62 -1.83 -9.13 -3.98
N LEU A 63 -2.87 -9.40 -3.19
CA LEU A 63 -3.82 -8.37 -2.76
C LEU A 63 -3.13 -7.26 -1.96
N GLY A 64 -2.24 -7.61 -1.03
CA GLY A 64 -1.48 -6.62 -0.26
C GLY A 64 -0.63 -5.70 -1.15
N LEU A 65 0.08 -6.27 -2.12
CA LEU A 65 0.86 -5.51 -3.11
C LEU A 65 -0.02 -4.60 -3.98
N VAL A 66 -1.12 -5.12 -4.51
CA VAL A 66 -2.05 -4.36 -5.35
C VAL A 66 -2.69 -3.23 -4.56
N MET A 67 -3.13 -3.51 -3.33
CA MET A 67 -3.67 -2.47 -2.44
C MET A 67 -2.61 -1.41 -2.21
N GLN A 68 -1.41 -1.74 -1.74
CA GLN A 68 -0.34 -0.76 -1.52
C GLN A 68 -0.03 0.07 -2.79
N ALA A 69 -0.15 -0.52 -3.99
CA ALA A 69 0.10 0.17 -5.24
C ALA A 69 -1.01 1.18 -5.59
N LEU A 70 -2.26 0.81 -5.36
CA LEU A 70 -3.42 1.68 -5.51
C LEU A 70 -3.41 2.86 -4.53
N ILE A 71 -2.82 2.64 -3.35
CA ILE A 71 -2.62 3.65 -2.31
C ILE A 71 -1.57 4.67 -2.75
N GLY A 72 -0.46 4.18 -3.30
CA GLY A 72 0.62 5.02 -3.84
C GLY A 72 0.21 5.84 -5.08
N SER A 73 -0.67 5.30 -5.94
CA SER A 73 -1.14 5.99 -7.15
C SER A 73 -2.11 7.16 -6.87
N LYS A 74 -2.52 7.34 -5.60
CA LYS A 74 -3.53 8.33 -5.17
C LYS A 74 -4.88 8.20 -5.92
N ALA A 75 -5.10 7.10 -6.65
CA ALA A 75 -6.32 6.86 -7.42
C ALA A 75 -7.55 6.65 -6.53
N ILE A 76 -7.33 6.25 -5.27
CA ILE A 76 -8.37 6.07 -4.27
C ILE A 76 -8.16 7.13 -3.17
N PRO A 77 -9.06 8.12 -3.01
CA PRO A 77 -8.99 9.00 -1.86
C PRO A 77 -9.29 8.20 -0.59
N PHE A 78 -8.27 8.01 0.25
CA PHE A 78 -8.34 7.34 1.56
C PHE A 78 -9.37 7.95 2.54
N TYR A 79 -9.84 9.16 2.26
CA TYR A 79 -10.83 9.84 3.07
C TYR A 79 -12.16 9.08 3.20
N CYS A 80 -12.49 8.18 2.26
CA CYS A 80 -13.75 7.43 2.32
C CYS A 80 -13.70 6.21 3.27
N VAL A 81 -12.54 5.56 3.44
CA VAL A 81 -12.43 4.32 4.25
C VAL A 81 -12.17 4.62 5.73
N GLN A 82 -11.33 5.60 6.05
CA GLN A 82 -11.03 5.98 7.44
C GLN A 82 -12.28 6.48 8.18
N ASN A 83 -13.17 7.22 7.50
CA ASN A 83 -14.43 7.68 8.06
C ASN A 83 -15.43 6.55 8.34
N MET A 84 -15.40 5.42 7.60
CA MET A 84 -16.30 4.30 7.88
C MET A 84 -15.88 3.47 9.10
N ILE A 85 -14.59 3.35 9.37
CA ILE A 85 -14.09 2.61 10.54
C ILE A 85 -14.43 3.36 11.84
N PHE A 86 -14.26 4.69 11.87
CA PHE A 86 -14.58 5.49 13.05
C PHE A 86 -16.08 5.70 13.30
N TYR A 87 -16.94 5.57 12.29
CA TYR A 87 -18.40 5.71 12.47
C TYR A 87 -19.08 4.42 12.96
N THR A 88 -18.36 3.30 12.98
CA THR A 88 -18.88 1.97 13.36
C THR A 88 -18.51 1.58 14.81
N VAL A 89 -17.82 2.45 15.57
CA VAL A 89 -17.46 2.25 16.98
C VAL A 89 -18.17 3.26 17.87
#